data_AF-A0A4U9UXC5-F1
#
_entry.id   AF-A0A4U9UXC5-F1
#
_cell.length_a   1.000
_cell.length_b   1.000
_cell.length_c   1.000
_cell.angle_alpha   90.00
_cell.angle_beta   90.00
_cell.angle_gamma   90.00
#
_symmetry.space_group_name_H-M   'P 1'
#
loop_
_entity.id
_entity.type
_entity.pdbx_description
1 polymer ?
#
loop_
_entity_poly.entity_id
_entity_poly.type
_entity_poly.pdbx_seq_one_letter_code
_entity_poly.pdbx_strand_id
1 'polypeptide(L)'
;MTVDISNKLPEASTVHWHGLEIPGNVDGGPQALIQPGTTRTVSFTADQPASTCWFHPHTHGKTGEQVMKGLGGLVLLEDDESSQLPLPKTWGTDDIPVILQDKRLGKDGQIEYQLDIMSAAVGWFGDRMFTNGASYPQHIAPRGWLRLRFLNGCNARSLNLSTSDNRPLYVIASDGGFLGEPVKLTELPMLMGERFEVLVDASDGKPFDIVTLPVKQMGMTLAPFGPAAAGIAYSAIAGTGREIHAGQPGEIACAAIAGRGAGTLVAADDGS
;
A
#
# COMPACT_ATOMS: atom_id res chain seq x y z
N MET A 1 -21.22 0.12 -7.01
CA MET A 1 -20.79 -1.29 -6.82
C MET A 1 -21.50 -1.89 -5.61
N THR A 2 -21.52 -3.22 -5.50
CA THR A 2 -21.96 -3.93 -4.29
C THR A 2 -20.86 -4.91 -3.89
N VAL A 3 -20.50 -4.93 -2.61
CA VAL A 3 -19.41 -5.75 -2.06
C VAL A 3 -19.92 -6.58 -0.89
N ASP A 4 -19.63 -7.88 -0.91
CA ASP A 4 -19.86 -8.79 0.20
C ASP A 4 -18.56 -8.95 1.02
N ILE A 5 -18.63 -8.58 2.29
CA ILE A 5 -17.49 -8.63 3.22
C ILE A 5 -17.74 -9.75 4.23
N SER A 6 -17.09 -10.90 4.03
CA SER A 6 -17.20 -12.05 4.93
C SER A 6 -16.09 -12.05 5.99
N ASN A 7 -16.46 -11.91 7.26
CA ASN A 7 -15.49 -12.01 8.36
C ASN A 7 -15.25 -13.47 8.76
N LYS A 8 -14.11 -14.03 8.36
CA LYS A 8 -13.67 -15.39 8.74
C LYS A 8 -12.73 -15.41 9.97
N LEU A 9 -12.46 -14.25 10.58
CA LEU A 9 -11.63 -14.16 11.78
C LEU A 9 -12.40 -14.67 13.00
N PRO A 10 -11.69 -15.12 14.06
CA PRO A 10 -12.31 -15.49 15.33
C PRO A 10 -12.78 -14.29 16.16
N GLU A 11 -12.61 -13.06 15.65
CA GLU A 11 -12.99 -11.81 16.34
C GLU A 11 -13.74 -10.85 15.41
N ALA A 12 -14.50 -9.92 16.00
CA ALA A 12 -15.21 -8.90 15.24
C ALA A 12 -14.21 -7.95 14.55
N SER A 13 -14.57 -7.52 13.35
CA SER A 13 -13.79 -6.56 12.58
C SER A 13 -14.71 -5.56 11.86
N THR A 14 -14.10 -4.63 11.14
CA THR A 14 -14.76 -3.67 10.26
C THR A 14 -13.92 -3.55 8.98
N VAL A 15 -14.46 -2.91 7.95
CA VAL A 15 -13.70 -2.58 6.73
C VAL A 15 -14.05 -1.14 6.37
N HIS A 16 -13.12 -0.23 6.67
CA HIS A 16 -13.22 1.17 6.31
C HIS A 16 -12.57 1.43 4.96
N TRP A 17 -13.23 2.23 4.12
CA TRP A 17 -12.78 2.58 2.78
C TRP A 17 -12.02 3.91 2.78
N HIS A 18 -10.78 3.87 3.24
CA HIS A 18 -9.96 5.06 3.41
C HIS A 18 -9.72 5.79 2.09
N GLY A 19 -10.24 7.02 2.02
CA GLY A 19 -10.14 7.90 0.86
C GLY A 19 -11.34 7.84 -0.08
N LEU A 20 -12.31 6.93 0.13
CA LEU A 20 -13.55 6.94 -0.62
C LEU A 20 -14.56 7.96 -0.04
N GLU A 21 -15.14 8.76 -0.91
CA GLU A 21 -16.21 9.72 -0.63
C GLU A 21 -17.57 9.00 -0.69
N ILE A 22 -17.91 8.31 0.41
CA ILE A 22 -19.11 7.47 0.48
C ILE A 22 -19.95 7.77 1.74
N PRO A 23 -21.25 7.43 1.75
CA PRO A 23 -22.11 7.67 2.92
C PRO A 23 -21.65 6.93 4.19
N GLY A 24 -21.80 7.56 5.35
CA GLY A 24 -21.31 7.01 6.63
C GLY A 24 -21.90 5.64 7.03
N ASN A 25 -23.07 5.25 6.52
CA ASN A 25 -23.67 3.94 6.81
C ASN A 25 -22.96 2.77 6.09
N VAL A 26 -22.18 3.06 5.04
CA VAL A 26 -21.37 2.10 4.27
C VAL A 26 -19.87 2.33 4.41
N ASP A 27 -19.47 3.45 5.05
CA ASP A 27 -18.07 3.83 5.29
C ASP A 27 -17.27 2.77 6.03
N GLY A 28 -17.90 2.05 6.97
CA GLY A 28 -17.24 0.95 7.68
C GLY A 28 -16.38 1.36 8.87
N GLY A 29 -16.61 2.54 9.45
CA GLY A 29 -16.04 2.95 10.73
C GLY A 29 -16.42 2.05 11.93
N PRO A 30 -16.05 2.43 13.17
CA PRO A 30 -16.11 1.55 14.35
C PRO A 30 -17.49 1.00 14.71
N GLN A 31 -18.56 1.67 14.28
CA GLN A 31 -19.95 1.28 14.52
C GLN A 31 -20.41 0.12 13.61
N ALA A 32 -19.67 -0.17 12.54
CA ALA A 32 -20.05 -1.08 11.47
C ALA A 32 -19.54 -2.52 11.66
N LEU A 33 -19.54 -3.02 12.90
CA LEU A 33 -18.98 -4.34 13.24
C LEU A 33 -19.54 -5.47 12.37
N ILE A 34 -18.65 -6.33 11.90
CA ILE A 34 -18.93 -7.60 11.22
C ILE A 34 -18.50 -8.69 12.20
N GLN A 35 -19.48 -9.46 12.70
CA GLN A 35 -19.24 -10.50 13.69
C GLN A 35 -18.49 -11.70 13.07
N PRO A 36 -17.74 -12.49 13.87
CA PRO A 36 -17.11 -13.72 13.41
C PRO A 36 -18.09 -14.62 12.65
N GLY A 37 -17.68 -15.11 11.47
CA GLY A 37 -18.47 -16.00 10.62
C GLY A 37 -19.64 -15.33 9.90
N THR A 38 -19.82 -14.01 10.01
CA THR A 38 -20.91 -13.28 9.35
C THR A 38 -20.43 -12.52 8.12
N THR A 39 -21.37 -12.16 7.25
CA THR A 39 -21.11 -11.34 6.06
C THR A 39 -21.89 -10.03 6.15
N ARG A 40 -21.25 -8.92 5.80
CA ARG A 40 -21.88 -7.61 5.61
C ARG A 40 -21.81 -7.24 4.14
N THR A 41 -22.96 -6.99 3.53
CA THR A 41 -23.05 -6.44 2.17
C THR A 41 -23.14 -4.92 2.25
N VAL A 42 -22.33 -4.23 1.45
CA VAL A 42 -22.41 -2.78 1.27
C VAL A 42 -22.60 -2.44 -0.20
N SER A 43 -23.36 -1.38 -0.48
CA SER A 43 -23.55 -0.90 -1.85
C SER A 43 -23.39 0.62 -1.86
N PHE A 44 -22.53 1.10 -2.75
CA PHE A 44 -22.22 2.51 -2.87
C PHE A 44 -21.68 2.85 -4.26
N THR A 45 -21.68 4.14 -4.57
CA THR A 45 -21.05 4.70 -5.76
C THR A 45 -19.91 5.59 -5.29
N ALA A 46 -18.70 5.37 -5.81
CA ALA A 46 -17.60 6.32 -5.66
C ALA A 46 -17.78 7.38 -6.74
N ASP A 47 -18.07 8.61 -6.34
CA ASP A 47 -18.27 9.77 -7.23
C ASP A 47 -17.19 10.81 -6.95
N GLN A 48 -15.96 10.44 -7.26
CA GLN A 48 -14.75 11.24 -7.05
C GLN A 48 -13.74 10.94 -8.19
N PRO A 49 -12.72 11.79 -8.39
CA PRO A 49 -11.70 11.57 -9.41
C PRO A 49 -10.93 10.25 -9.24
N ALA A 50 -10.26 9.81 -10.31
CA ALA A 50 -9.34 8.67 -10.26
C ALA A 50 -8.26 8.87 -9.18
N SER A 51 -8.10 7.87 -8.33
CA SER A 51 -7.20 7.92 -7.17
C SER A 51 -6.82 6.52 -6.70
N THR A 52 -5.66 6.41 -6.06
CA THR A 52 -5.30 5.22 -5.28
C THR A 52 -5.76 5.41 -3.83
N CYS A 53 -6.87 4.76 -3.49
CA CYS A 53 -7.42 4.64 -2.14
C CYS A 53 -7.00 3.29 -1.53
N TRP A 54 -7.41 3.03 -0.29
CA TRP A 54 -7.15 1.76 0.37
C TRP A 54 -8.28 1.41 1.34
N PHE A 55 -8.32 0.17 1.80
CA PHE A 55 -9.25 -0.27 2.83
C PHE A 55 -8.50 -0.96 3.96
N HIS A 56 -9.00 -0.80 5.18
CA HIS A 56 -8.42 -1.41 6.37
C HIS A 56 -9.44 -1.52 7.51
N PRO A 57 -9.17 -2.34 8.54
CA PRO A 57 -10.03 -2.37 9.72
C PRO A 57 -10.04 -1.05 10.48
N HIS A 58 -11.19 -0.70 11.02
CA HIS A 58 -11.41 0.48 11.85
C HIS A 58 -12.09 0.12 13.20
N THR A 59 -11.82 -1.09 13.69
CA THR A 59 -12.43 -1.66 14.88
C THR A 59 -12.01 -0.89 16.13
N HIS A 60 -12.97 -0.45 16.94
CA HIS A 60 -12.71 0.37 18.13
C HIS A 60 -11.68 -0.31 19.05
N GLY A 61 -10.59 0.42 19.37
CA GLY A 61 -9.51 -0.06 20.23
C GLY A 61 -8.60 -1.16 19.63
N LYS A 62 -8.90 -1.63 18.41
CA LYS A 62 -8.20 -2.76 17.77
C LYS A 62 -7.70 -2.48 16.35
N THR A 63 -7.94 -1.30 15.78
CA THR A 63 -7.45 -0.91 14.45
C THR A 63 -5.98 -1.23 14.26
N GLY A 64 -5.12 -0.74 15.15
CA GLY A 64 -3.68 -0.94 15.04
C GLY A 64 -3.27 -2.41 15.08
N GLU A 65 -3.88 -3.22 15.94
CA GLU A 65 -3.61 -4.66 16.03
C GLU A 65 -4.02 -5.39 14.74
N GLN A 66 -5.23 -5.12 14.25
CA GLN A 66 -5.80 -5.79 13.09
C GLN A 66 -5.05 -5.43 11.80
N VAL A 67 -4.67 -4.16 11.62
CA VAL A 67 -3.78 -3.73 10.52
C VAL A 67 -2.43 -4.39 10.65
N MET A 68 -1.87 -4.46 11.87
CA MET A 68 -0.54 -5.05 12.08
C MET A 68 -0.51 -6.54 11.73
N LYS A 69 -1.59 -7.27 12.01
CA LYS A 69 -1.78 -8.68 11.61
C LYS A 69 -1.94 -8.87 10.10
N GLY A 70 -1.94 -7.81 9.31
CA GLY A 70 -1.88 -7.85 7.85
C GLY A 70 -3.17 -7.48 7.12
N LEU A 71 -4.22 -7.05 7.83
CA LEU A 71 -5.47 -6.68 7.19
C LEU A 71 -5.36 -5.30 6.53
N GLY A 72 -5.39 -5.30 5.21
CA GLY A 72 -5.50 -4.09 4.38
C GLY A 72 -5.42 -4.44 2.91
N GLY A 73 -5.83 -3.51 2.06
CA GLY A 73 -5.76 -3.66 0.61
C GLY A 73 -5.98 -2.35 -0.10
N LEU A 74 -5.72 -2.32 -1.41
CA LEU A 74 -5.89 -1.11 -2.21
C LEU A 74 -7.26 -1.06 -2.88
N VAL A 75 -7.72 0.17 -3.11
CA VAL A 75 -8.85 0.50 -3.98
C VAL A 75 -8.34 1.42 -5.07
N LEU A 76 -8.38 0.98 -6.32
CA LEU A 76 -8.01 1.82 -7.45
C LEU A 76 -9.29 2.37 -8.08
N LEU A 77 -9.46 3.69 -8.06
CA LEU A 77 -10.50 4.36 -8.82
C LEU A 77 -9.94 4.79 -10.17
N GLU A 78 -10.68 4.45 -11.22
CA GLU A 78 -10.41 4.88 -12.59
C GLU A 78 -11.60 5.68 -13.13
N ASP A 79 -11.29 6.69 -13.93
CA ASP A 79 -12.24 7.52 -14.67
C ASP A 79 -11.81 7.69 -16.13
N ASP A 80 -12.66 8.36 -16.91
CA ASP A 80 -12.41 8.57 -18.34
C ASP A 80 -11.11 9.35 -18.57
N GLU A 81 -10.79 10.36 -17.74
CA GLU A 81 -9.58 11.18 -17.87
C GLU A 81 -8.31 10.34 -17.66
N SER A 82 -8.26 9.60 -16.56
CA SER A 82 -7.14 8.72 -16.20
C SER A 82 -6.83 7.68 -17.27
N SER A 83 -7.86 7.17 -17.97
CA SER A 83 -7.72 6.16 -19.02
C SER A 83 -7.03 6.69 -20.29
N GLN A 84 -7.14 8.00 -20.53
CA GLN A 84 -6.58 8.69 -21.70
C GLN A 84 -5.15 9.19 -21.47
N LEU A 85 -4.73 9.31 -20.21
CA LEU A 85 -3.36 9.74 -19.90
C LEU A 85 -2.36 8.68 -20.40
N PRO A 86 -1.24 9.09 -21.02
CA PRO A 86 -0.21 8.18 -21.51
C PRO A 86 0.72 7.69 -20.38
N LEU A 87 0.12 7.23 -19.28
CA LEU A 87 0.82 6.71 -18.11
C LEU A 87 1.08 5.20 -18.26
N PRO A 88 2.12 4.67 -17.58
CA PRO A 88 2.23 3.24 -17.33
C PRO A 88 0.93 2.72 -16.68
N LYS A 89 0.42 1.60 -17.21
CA LYS A 89 -0.91 1.05 -16.87
C LYS A 89 -0.98 -0.48 -16.98
N THR A 90 0.15 -1.13 -17.13
CA THR A 90 0.25 -2.60 -17.11
C THR A 90 0.49 -3.02 -15.66
N TRP A 91 -0.60 -3.36 -14.97
CA TRP A 91 -0.57 -3.75 -13.57
C TRP A 91 0.45 -4.86 -13.29
N GLY A 92 1.27 -4.67 -12.25
CA GLY A 92 2.32 -5.60 -11.87
C GLY A 92 3.50 -5.69 -12.84
N THR A 93 3.55 -4.85 -13.88
CA THR A 93 4.69 -4.77 -14.81
C THR A 93 5.33 -3.39 -14.75
N ASP A 94 4.60 -2.37 -15.16
CA ASP A 94 5.04 -0.97 -15.17
C ASP A 94 4.15 -0.05 -14.33
N ASP A 95 3.02 -0.55 -13.83
CA ASP A 95 2.16 0.08 -12.81
C ASP A 95 2.06 -0.83 -11.59
N ILE A 96 2.70 -0.43 -10.48
CA ILE A 96 3.06 -1.34 -9.38
C ILE A 96 2.58 -0.75 -8.06
N PRO A 97 1.78 -1.50 -7.27
CA PRO A 97 1.48 -1.11 -5.89
C PRO A 97 2.71 -1.29 -5.01
N VAL A 98 2.96 -0.34 -4.11
CA VAL A 98 4.07 -0.42 -3.15
C VAL A 98 3.56 -0.06 -1.76
N ILE A 99 3.09 -1.06 -1.03
CA ILE A 99 2.61 -0.93 0.35
C ILE A 99 3.78 -1.16 1.30
N LEU A 100 4.16 -0.12 2.02
CA LEU A 100 5.27 -0.12 2.97
C LEU A 100 4.73 -0.23 4.40
N GLN A 101 5.16 -1.26 5.12
CA GLN A 101 4.78 -1.50 6.51
C GLN A 101 6.00 -1.95 7.31
N ASP A 102 6.28 -1.29 8.43
CA ASP A 102 7.24 -1.83 9.39
C ASP A 102 6.56 -2.86 10.29
N LYS A 103 7.29 -3.94 10.62
CA LYS A 103 6.87 -4.91 11.63
C LYS A 103 8.03 -5.33 12.52
N ARG A 104 7.70 -5.84 13.71
CA ARG A 104 8.61 -6.54 14.61
C ARG A 104 8.17 -7.98 14.73
N LEU A 105 9.11 -8.90 14.52
CA LEU A 105 8.87 -10.33 14.62
C LEU A 105 9.54 -10.88 15.88
N GLY A 106 8.83 -11.74 16.60
CA GLY A 106 9.37 -12.49 17.72
C GLY A 106 10.32 -13.59 17.25
N LYS A 107 10.95 -14.27 18.21
CA LYS A 107 11.88 -15.39 17.93
C LYS A 107 11.21 -16.56 17.23
N ASP A 108 9.89 -16.69 17.36
CA ASP A 108 9.03 -17.67 16.72
C ASP A 108 8.51 -17.22 15.34
N GLY A 109 8.94 -16.05 14.86
CA GLY A 109 8.53 -15.46 13.59
C GLY A 109 7.13 -14.84 13.63
N GLN A 110 6.46 -14.80 14.79
CA GLN A 110 5.15 -14.18 14.93
C GLN A 110 5.26 -12.67 15.07
N ILE A 111 4.22 -11.94 14.67
CA ILE A 111 4.16 -10.49 14.80
C ILE A 111 4.00 -10.11 16.28
N GLU A 112 4.93 -9.32 16.81
CA GLU A 112 4.89 -8.84 18.20
C GLU A 112 4.13 -7.51 18.30
N TYR A 113 2.81 -7.56 18.46
CA TYR A 113 2.01 -6.35 18.70
C TYR A 113 1.58 -6.22 20.16
N GLN A 114 1.79 -5.04 20.75
CA GLN A 114 1.32 -4.69 22.08
C GLN A 114 0.89 -3.22 22.10
N LEU A 115 -0.25 -2.95 22.74
CA LEU A 115 -0.72 -1.60 23.04
C LEU A 115 -0.54 -1.34 24.54
N ASP A 116 0.63 -0.85 24.89
CA ASP A 116 1.07 -0.47 26.23
C ASP A 116 1.22 1.07 26.36
N ILE A 117 1.66 1.56 27.52
CA ILE A 117 1.81 3.01 27.76
C ILE A 117 2.75 3.65 26.73
N MET A 118 3.84 2.96 26.35
CA MET A 118 4.83 3.51 25.44
C MET A 118 4.28 3.59 24.01
N SER A 119 3.77 2.48 23.48
CA SER A 119 3.17 2.42 22.14
C SER A 119 1.90 3.26 22.01
N ALA A 120 1.15 3.49 23.10
CA ALA A 120 0.05 4.45 23.11
C ALA A 120 0.55 5.91 23.05
N ALA A 121 1.73 6.21 23.57
CA ALA A 121 2.30 7.56 23.58
C ALA A 121 3.04 7.93 22.28
N VAL A 122 3.83 7.00 21.72
CA VAL A 122 4.69 7.26 20.54
C VAL A 122 4.29 6.47 19.30
N GLY A 123 3.26 5.62 19.41
CA GLY A 123 2.85 4.69 18.36
C GLY A 123 3.64 3.39 18.37
N TRP A 124 3.15 2.40 17.62
CA TRP A 124 3.84 1.12 17.42
C TRP A 124 4.69 1.19 16.15
N PHE A 125 5.96 0.79 16.27
CA PHE A 125 6.90 0.69 15.15
C PHE A 125 7.77 -0.56 15.30
N GLY A 126 8.16 -1.12 14.17
CA GLY A 126 9.03 -2.28 14.06
C GLY A 126 10.47 -1.93 13.70
N ASP A 127 11.30 -2.97 13.65
CA ASP A 127 12.71 -2.92 13.26
C ASP A 127 12.96 -3.49 11.86
N ARG A 128 11.91 -4.00 11.18
CA ARG A 128 11.99 -4.52 9.81
C ARG A 128 10.93 -3.89 8.91
N MET A 129 11.34 -3.40 7.75
CA MET A 129 10.44 -2.91 6.71
C MET A 129 9.99 -4.07 5.82
N PHE A 130 8.69 -4.12 5.53
CA PHE A 130 8.07 -5.02 4.56
C PHE A 130 7.51 -4.19 3.42
N THR A 131 7.67 -4.70 2.21
CA THR A 131 7.13 -4.12 0.99
C THR A 131 6.26 -5.17 0.34
N ASN A 132 4.98 -4.85 0.20
CA ASN A 132 3.96 -5.80 -0.21
C ASN A 132 4.00 -7.13 0.57
N GLY A 133 4.24 -7.08 1.88
CA GLY A 133 4.35 -8.26 2.75
C GLY A 133 5.68 -9.02 2.65
N ALA A 134 6.53 -8.72 1.67
CA ALA A 134 7.86 -9.32 1.52
C ALA A 134 8.96 -8.45 2.15
N SER A 135 10.00 -9.10 2.68
CA SER A 135 11.20 -8.39 3.16
C SER A 135 12.14 -8.13 1.98
N TYR A 136 12.36 -6.86 1.65
CA TYR A 136 13.25 -6.43 0.56
C TYR A 136 13.05 -7.23 -0.74
N PRO A 137 11.85 -7.19 -1.36
CA PRO A 137 11.63 -7.87 -2.63
C PRO A 137 12.39 -7.21 -3.77
N GLN A 138 12.42 -7.87 -4.92
CA GLN A 138 12.93 -7.32 -6.17
C GLN A 138 11.80 -7.29 -7.19
N HIS A 139 11.78 -6.29 -8.05
CA HIS A 139 10.79 -6.19 -9.12
C HIS A 139 11.47 -6.04 -10.47
N ILE A 140 11.09 -6.89 -11.42
CA ILE A 140 11.67 -6.88 -12.75
C ILE A 140 10.75 -6.04 -13.63
N ALA A 141 11.28 -4.95 -14.19
CA ALA A 141 10.46 -3.96 -14.89
C ALA A 141 10.96 -3.71 -16.32
N PRO A 142 10.08 -3.32 -17.26
CA PRO A 142 10.51 -2.89 -18.58
C PRO A 142 11.33 -1.60 -18.50
N ARG A 143 12.14 -1.34 -19.53
CA ARG A 143 12.80 -0.04 -19.68
C ARG A 143 11.76 1.04 -20.00
N GLY A 144 11.93 2.22 -19.42
CA GLY A 144 11.02 3.35 -19.61
C GLY A 144 10.52 3.88 -18.28
N TRP A 145 9.31 4.41 -18.26
CA TRP A 145 8.68 4.92 -17.04
C TRP A 145 8.06 3.79 -16.23
N LEU A 146 8.36 3.77 -14.94
CA LEU A 146 7.66 2.95 -13.94
C LEU A 146 6.73 3.84 -13.13
N ARG A 147 5.47 3.43 -12.97
CA ARG A 147 4.50 4.03 -12.07
C ARG A 147 4.45 3.20 -10.79
N LEU A 148 4.78 3.86 -9.68
CA LEU A 148 4.75 3.27 -8.34
C LEU A 148 3.64 3.94 -7.55
N ARG A 149 2.68 3.13 -7.07
CA ARG A 149 1.58 3.58 -6.23
C ARG A 149 1.92 3.29 -4.77
N PHE A 150 2.56 4.25 -4.13
CA PHE A 150 2.99 4.10 -2.75
C PHE A 150 1.82 4.21 -1.78
N LEU A 151 1.81 3.36 -0.76
CA LEU A 151 1.01 3.48 0.45
C LEU A 151 1.94 3.36 1.65
N ASN A 152 1.95 4.37 2.53
CA ASN A 152 2.50 4.19 3.86
C ASN A 152 1.46 3.47 4.74
N GLY A 153 1.53 2.15 4.80
CA GLY A 153 0.65 1.31 5.61
C GLY A 153 1.16 1.07 7.03
N CYS A 154 2.15 1.85 7.50
CA CYS A 154 2.69 1.70 8.86
C CYS A 154 1.67 2.21 9.89
N ASN A 155 1.64 1.61 11.08
CA ASN A 155 0.74 2.07 12.15
C ASN A 155 1.10 3.48 12.65
N ALA A 156 2.40 3.77 12.77
CA ALA A 156 2.86 5.03 13.36
C ALA A 156 4.09 5.64 12.68
N ARG A 157 4.76 4.93 11.78
CA ARG A 157 6.01 5.39 11.17
C ARG A 157 5.74 6.30 9.98
N SER A 158 6.20 7.56 10.04
CA SER A 158 6.38 8.37 8.83
C SER A 158 7.56 7.85 8.00
N LEU A 159 7.50 8.02 6.69
CA LEU A 159 8.54 7.65 5.73
C LEU A 159 9.07 8.89 5.00
N ASN A 160 10.26 8.77 4.41
CA ASN A 160 10.80 9.77 3.50
C ASN A 160 11.49 9.05 2.34
N LEU A 161 10.77 8.84 1.25
CA LEU A 161 11.21 7.99 0.16
C LEU A 161 12.21 8.69 -0.77
N SER A 162 13.19 7.96 -1.26
CA SER A 162 14.15 8.41 -2.26
C SER A 162 14.62 7.21 -3.10
N THR A 163 15.56 7.43 -4.00
CA THR A 163 16.19 6.39 -4.81
C THR A 163 17.66 6.23 -4.41
N SER A 164 18.20 5.00 -4.44
CA SER A 164 19.57 4.73 -4.01
C SER A 164 20.65 5.44 -4.85
N ASP A 165 20.32 5.84 -6.08
CA ASP A 165 21.20 6.59 -6.98
C ASP A 165 20.80 8.07 -7.17
N ASN A 166 19.85 8.56 -6.37
CA ASN A 166 19.32 9.93 -6.41
C ASN A 166 18.61 10.31 -7.73
N ARG A 167 18.18 9.34 -8.56
CA ARG A 167 17.27 9.63 -9.67
C ARG A 167 15.96 10.23 -9.14
N PRO A 168 15.39 11.23 -9.83
CA PRO A 168 14.23 11.95 -9.33
C PRO A 168 12.97 11.08 -9.30
N LEU A 169 12.11 11.40 -8.34
CA LEU A 169 10.72 10.96 -8.24
C LEU A 169 9.83 12.02 -8.90
N TYR A 170 8.97 11.65 -9.83
CA TYR A 170 7.96 12.55 -10.41
C TYR A 170 6.59 12.23 -9.84
N VAL A 171 6.17 12.97 -8.81
CA VAL A 171 4.87 12.77 -8.17
C VAL A 171 3.78 13.24 -9.12
N ILE A 172 2.83 12.37 -9.44
CA ILE A 172 1.73 12.64 -10.36
C ILE A 172 0.36 12.64 -9.68
N ALA A 173 0.23 12.00 -8.52
CA ALA A 173 -1.02 11.96 -7.75
C ALA A 173 -0.73 11.92 -6.24
N SER A 174 -1.69 12.41 -5.45
CA SER A 174 -1.75 12.27 -4.00
C SER A 174 -2.97 11.44 -3.60
N ASP A 175 -3.40 11.50 -2.33
CA ASP A 175 -4.51 10.73 -1.78
C ASP A 175 -5.80 10.75 -2.60
N GLY A 176 -6.15 11.92 -3.13
CA GLY A 176 -7.42 12.20 -3.80
C GLY A 176 -7.36 12.24 -5.33
N GLY A 177 -6.21 11.91 -5.93
CA GLY A 177 -6.05 11.82 -7.38
C GLY A 177 -4.91 12.66 -7.95
N PHE A 178 -4.96 12.89 -9.26
CA PHE A 178 -3.87 13.54 -10.00
C PHE A 178 -3.62 14.99 -9.58
N LEU A 179 -2.36 15.38 -9.60
CA LEU A 179 -1.92 16.76 -9.51
C LEU A 179 -2.16 17.48 -10.85
N GLY A 180 -2.20 18.82 -10.83
CA GLY A 180 -2.33 19.60 -12.06
C GLY A 180 -1.16 19.40 -13.04
N GLU A 181 0.02 19.08 -12.52
CA GLU A 181 1.19 18.68 -13.30
C GLU A 181 2.16 17.85 -12.43
N PRO A 182 3.08 17.05 -13.03
CA PRO A 182 4.05 16.28 -12.26
C PRO A 182 5.00 17.16 -11.45
N VAL A 183 5.16 16.84 -10.16
CA VAL A 183 6.10 17.54 -9.26
C VAL A 183 7.35 16.69 -9.09
N LYS A 184 8.49 17.23 -9.55
CA LYS A 184 9.79 16.57 -9.45
C LYS A 184 10.40 16.75 -8.06
N LEU A 185 10.70 15.65 -7.39
CA LEU A 185 11.31 15.59 -6.06
C LEU A 185 12.54 14.68 -6.05
N THR A 186 13.44 14.90 -5.09
CA THR A 186 14.51 13.95 -4.74
C THR A 186 14.14 13.10 -3.52
N GLU A 187 13.26 13.62 -2.68
CA GLU A 187 12.80 12.99 -1.45
C GLU A 187 11.30 13.23 -1.31
N LEU A 188 10.54 12.21 -0.89
CA LEU A 188 9.10 12.25 -0.73
C LEU A 188 8.71 11.86 0.71
N PRO A 189 8.44 12.84 1.57
CA PRO A 189 7.84 12.59 2.88
C PRO A 189 6.45 11.95 2.73
N MET A 190 6.16 10.94 3.54
CA MET A 190 4.85 10.29 3.58
C MET A 190 4.42 9.99 5.02
N LEU A 191 3.23 10.43 5.39
CA LEU A 191 2.59 10.13 6.66
C LEU A 191 1.78 8.83 6.58
N MET A 192 1.39 8.30 7.74
CA MET A 192 0.67 7.04 7.84
C MET A 192 -0.70 7.14 7.17
N GLY A 193 -1.00 6.22 6.27
CA GLY A 193 -2.22 6.17 5.48
C GLY A 193 -2.21 7.02 4.20
N GLU A 194 -1.17 7.83 3.98
CA GLU A 194 -1.03 8.61 2.74
C GLU A 194 -0.64 7.72 1.56
N ARG A 195 -1.09 8.13 0.36
CA ARG A 195 -0.70 7.56 -0.91
C ARG A 195 -0.14 8.64 -1.83
N PHE A 196 0.86 8.24 -2.60
CA PHE A 196 1.36 9.01 -3.72
C PHE A 196 1.60 8.09 -4.90
N GLU A 197 1.27 8.56 -6.09
CA GLU A 197 1.66 7.88 -7.32
C GLU A 197 2.82 8.64 -7.95
N VAL A 198 3.86 7.89 -8.30
CA VAL A 198 5.15 8.44 -8.70
C VAL A 198 5.65 7.76 -9.96
N LEU A 199 6.15 8.55 -10.92
CA LEU A 199 6.91 8.05 -12.04
C LEU A 199 8.41 8.06 -11.73
N VAL A 200 9.09 6.96 -12.07
CA VAL A 200 10.55 6.83 -12.00
C VAL A 200 11.08 6.38 -13.35
N ASP A 201 12.13 7.03 -13.84
CA ASP A 201 12.77 6.70 -15.12
C ASP A 201 13.71 5.50 -14.94
N ALA A 202 13.39 4.38 -15.58
CA ALA A 202 14.19 3.15 -15.66
C ALA A 202 14.74 2.89 -17.08
N SER A 203 14.76 3.91 -17.95
CA SER A 203 15.19 3.79 -19.35
C SER A 203 16.66 3.39 -19.52
N ASP A 204 17.52 3.71 -18.56
CA ASP A 204 18.95 3.37 -18.57
C ASP A 204 19.22 1.87 -18.29
N GLY A 205 18.22 1.18 -17.74
CA GLY A 205 18.24 -0.22 -17.39
C GLY A 205 19.18 -0.58 -16.25
N LYS A 206 19.69 0.41 -15.50
CA LYS A 206 20.52 0.16 -14.32
C LYS A 206 19.63 -0.12 -13.12
N PRO A 207 19.98 -1.13 -12.30
CA PRO A 207 19.26 -1.36 -11.06
C PRO A 207 19.36 -0.18 -10.10
N PHE A 208 18.26 0.08 -9.39
CA PHE A 208 18.18 1.05 -8.31
C PHE A 208 17.18 0.55 -7.27
N ASP A 209 17.29 1.11 -6.05
CA ASP A 209 16.39 0.79 -4.93
C ASP A 209 15.53 1.99 -4.60
N ILE A 210 14.26 1.75 -4.22
CA ILE A 210 13.46 2.72 -3.49
C ILE A 210 13.81 2.63 -2.00
N VAL A 211 14.41 3.68 -1.45
CA VAL A 211 14.87 3.72 -0.05
C VAL A 211 14.02 4.65 0.79
N THR A 212 13.93 4.41 2.10
CA THR A 212 13.43 5.41 3.05
C THR A 212 14.59 6.03 3.83
N LEU A 213 14.68 7.35 3.80
CA LEU A 213 15.63 8.15 4.56
C LEU A 213 15.19 8.31 6.03
N PRO A 214 16.10 8.68 6.94
CA PRO A 214 15.75 8.99 8.33
C PRO A 214 14.71 10.11 8.43
N VAL A 215 13.76 9.94 9.35
CA VAL A 215 12.73 10.94 9.67
C VAL A 215 12.91 11.48 11.09
N LYS A 216 12.46 12.72 11.33
CA LYS A 216 12.58 13.39 12.64
C LYS A 216 11.31 13.24 13.49
N GLN A 217 10.85 12.00 13.66
CA GLN A 217 9.66 11.69 14.47
C GLN A 217 10.07 11.31 15.91
N MET A 218 9.32 11.79 16.91
CA MET A 218 9.53 11.44 18.32
C MET A 218 9.33 9.91 18.53
N GLY A 219 10.24 9.26 19.26
CA GLY A 219 10.25 7.79 19.45
C GLY A 219 11.05 7.02 18.40
N MET A 220 11.36 7.65 17.26
CA MET A 220 12.12 7.04 16.16
C MET A 220 13.63 7.35 16.26
N THR A 221 14.25 6.99 17.40
CA THR A 221 15.73 7.05 17.58
C THR A 221 16.43 5.79 17.10
N LEU A 222 15.70 4.81 16.54
CA LEU A 222 16.28 3.66 15.86
C LEU A 222 16.96 4.17 14.57
N ALA A 223 18.22 3.81 14.38
CA ALA A 223 18.94 4.09 13.15
C ALA A 223 18.10 3.62 11.94
N PRO A 224 18.11 4.34 10.80
CA PRO A 224 17.47 3.84 9.58
C PRO A 224 17.92 2.40 9.36
N PHE A 225 17.00 1.57 8.87
CA PHE A 225 17.30 0.22 8.41
C PHE A 225 18.65 0.26 7.66
N GLY A 226 19.54 -0.70 7.91
CA GLY A 226 20.86 -0.70 7.27
C GLY A 226 20.74 -0.48 5.74
N PRO A 227 21.78 0.02 5.05
CA PRO A 227 21.71 0.58 3.68
C PRO A 227 21.16 -0.34 2.56
N ALA A 228 20.71 -1.55 2.92
CA ALA A 228 20.12 -2.56 2.06
C ALA A 228 18.83 -3.16 2.67
N ALA A 229 18.00 -2.40 3.40
CA ALA A 229 16.87 -3.00 4.15
C ALA A 229 15.52 -2.27 4.03
N ALA A 230 15.45 -1.21 3.23
CA ALA A 230 14.19 -0.70 2.69
C ALA A 230 14.47 -0.45 1.22
N GLY A 231 14.08 -1.38 0.39
CA GLY A 231 14.42 -1.43 -1.02
C GLY A 231 13.41 -2.30 -1.75
N ILE A 232 13.07 -1.91 -2.97
CA ILE A 232 12.78 -2.88 -4.02
C ILE A 232 13.94 -2.76 -4.98
N ALA A 233 14.69 -3.83 -5.23
CA ALA A 233 15.69 -3.79 -6.28
C ALA A 233 14.97 -3.92 -7.62
N TYR A 234 15.00 -2.86 -8.43
CA TYR A 234 14.48 -2.94 -9.79
C TYR A 234 15.57 -3.45 -10.71
N SER A 235 15.31 -4.46 -11.54
CA SER A 235 16.23 -4.83 -12.62
C SER A 235 15.49 -4.79 -13.95
N ALA A 236 16.03 -4.03 -14.91
CA ALA A 236 15.48 -3.98 -16.25
C ALA A 236 16.17 -5.05 -17.10
N ILE A 237 15.41 -6.01 -17.62
CA ILE A 237 15.94 -7.04 -18.51
C ILE A 237 15.45 -6.76 -19.93
N ALA A 238 16.35 -6.85 -20.91
CA ALA A 238 15.94 -7.08 -22.29
C ALA A 238 15.36 -8.50 -22.34
N GLY A 239 14.07 -8.63 -22.66
CA GLY A 239 13.33 -9.87 -22.44
C GLY A 239 13.96 -11.12 -23.07
N THR A 240 13.98 -12.21 -22.31
CA THR A 240 13.50 -13.56 -22.68
C THR A 240 13.46 -14.45 -21.43
N GLY A 241 12.25 -14.85 -21.01
CA GLY A 241 11.92 -16.15 -20.39
C GLY A 241 12.33 -16.48 -18.93
N ARG A 242 11.29 -16.80 -18.11
CA ARG A 242 11.16 -17.75 -16.95
C ARG A 242 12.32 -17.87 -15.92
N GLU A 243 12.14 -17.98 -14.61
CA GLU A 243 11.06 -18.41 -13.69
C GLU A 243 11.42 -17.84 -12.29
N ILE A 244 10.45 -17.56 -11.43
CA ILE A 244 10.66 -17.10 -10.04
C ILE A 244 9.95 -18.06 -9.07
N HIS A 245 10.65 -18.45 -8.00
CA HIS A 245 10.09 -19.19 -6.87
C HIS A 245 10.26 -18.37 -5.58
N ALA A 246 9.15 -18.08 -4.90
CA ALA A 246 9.10 -17.85 -3.45
C ALA A 246 7.68 -18.14 -2.94
N GLY A 247 7.54 -19.10 -2.02
CA GLY A 247 6.26 -19.50 -1.43
C GLY A 247 5.97 -18.83 -0.09
N GLN A 248 4.69 -18.44 0.09
CA GLN A 248 3.81 -18.16 1.27
C GLN A 248 4.38 -17.65 2.63
N PRO A 249 3.59 -16.96 3.51
CA PRO A 249 2.22 -16.40 3.39
C PRO A 249 2.15 -14.86 3.62
N GLY A 250 1.17 -14.16 3.04
CA GLY A 250 0.97 -12.72 3.28
C GLY A 250 0.23 -11.96 2.16
N GLU A 251 -0.83 -12.55 1.61
CA GLU A 251 -1.59 -11.98 0.49
C GLU A 251 -2.06 -10.55 0.76
N ILE A 252 -1.72 -9.65 -0.15
CA ILE A 252 -2.28 -8.30 -0.22
C ILE A 252 -3.39 -8.33 -1.26
N ALA A 253 -4.62 -8.16 -0.82
CA ALA A 253 -5.75 -8.01 -1.72
C ALA A 253 -5.67 -6.64 -2.41
N CYS A 254 -5.54 -6.63 -3.74
CA CYS A 254 -5.80 -5.44 -4.55
C CYS A 254 -7.19 -5.56 -5.19
N ALA A 255 -7.99 -4.50 -5.09
CA ALA A 255 -9.27 -4.39 -5.79
C ALA A 255 -9.25 -3.16 -6.73
N ALA A 256 -9.46 -3.40 -8.02
CA ALA A 256 -9.70 -2.34 -9.00
C ALA A 256 -11.21 -2.06 -9.11
N ILE A 257 -11.59 -0.79 -9.03
CA ILE A 257 -12.97 -0.32 -9.18
C ILE A 257 -13.00 0.62 -10.40
N ALA A 258 -13.56 0.13 -11.50
CA ALA A 258 -13.85 0.97 -12.66
C ALA A 258 -15.10 1.83 -12.38
N GLY A 259 -14.98 3.15 -12.56
CA GLY A 259 -16.11 4.07 -12.55
C GLY A 259 -17.09 3.75 -13.69
N ARG A 260 -18.40 3.77 -13.38
CA ARG A 260 -19.54 3.53 -14.30
C ARG A 260 -19.64 2.14 -14.91
N GLY A 261 -19.62 1.11 -14.07
CA GLY A 261 -20.09 -0.22 -14.44
C GLY A 261 -20.28 -1.07 -13.18
N ALA A 262 -21.16 -2.07 -13.22
CA ALA A 262 -21.26 -3.05 -12.15
C ALA A 262 -19.97 -3.89 -12.09
N GLY A 263 -18.94 -3.38 -11.41
CA GLY A 263 -17.69 -4.08 -11.17
C GLY A 263 -17.81 -5.01 -9.96
N THR A 264 -17.43 -6.27 -10.13
CA THR A 264 -17.21 -7.23 -9.06
C THR A 264 -15.85 -6.93 -8.41
N LEU A 265 -15.81 -6.83 -7.08
CA LEU A 265 -14.57 -6.77 -6.34
C LEU A 265 -13.94 -8.17 -6.35
N VAL A 266 -12.88 -8.37 -7.14
CA VAL A 266 -12.07 -9.60 -7.08
C VAL A 266 -10.74 -9.20 -6.45
N ALA A 267 -10.46 -9.71 -5.25
CA ALA A 267 -9.11 -9.69 -4.72
C ALA A 267 -8.24 -10.48 -5.72
N ALA A 268 -7.20 -9.83 -6.27
CA ALA A 268 -6.25 -10.53 -7.12
C ALA A 268 -5.54 -11.62 -6.30
N ASP A 269 -5.99 -12.85 -6.49
CA ASP A 269 -5.31 -14.10 -6.15
C ASP A 269 -4.15 -14.25 -7.16
N ASP A 270 -2.90 -14.22 -6.70
CA ASP A 270 -1.76 -14.63 -7.52
C ASP A 270 -1.74 -16.15 -7.56
N GLY A 271 -2.66 -16.71 -8.35
CA GLY A 271 -2.86 -18.14 -8.45
C GLY A 271 -1.54 -18.92 -8.63
N SER A 272 -1.32 -19.85 -7.68
CA SER A 272 -0.51 -21.08 -7.68
C SER A 272 0.49 -21.19 -6.53
#